data_AF-A0A7V0YHG5-F1
#
_entry.id   AF-A0A7V0YHG5-F1
#
_cell.length_a   1.000
_cell.length_b   1.000
_cell.length_c   1.000
_cell.angle_alpha   90.00
_cell.angle_beta   90.00
_cell.angle_gamma   90.00
#
_symmetry.space_group_name_H-M   'P 1'
#
loop_
_entity.id
_entity.type
_entity.pdbx_description
1 polymer ?
#
loop_
_entity_poly.entity_id
_entity_poly.type
_entity_poly.pdbx_seq_one_letter_code
_entity_poly.pdbx_strand_id
1 'polypeptide(L)'
;MQVKSIELGAKELMDVYYYMRLGRAIEDRLNLLYKGGKLPGAIYLGTGQEAIEVGASYALEPDDVIATTHRDMIAQLPRGLTPREVFSQHYGRITSLTRGKGEDNYQGDLKRGMLASVSMLPNFYPVAAGCALAFKIRKEKRVAMAYCGEGATSVGDWHETLNIASVQNLPVVFIVIN
;
A
#
# COMPACT_ATOMS: atom_id res chain seq x y z
N MET A 1 -21.96 -14.34 1.27
CA MET A 1 -21.47 -13.50 0.17
C MET A 1 -20.93 -14.43 -0.89
N GLN A 2 -21.53 -14.49 -2.08
CA GLN A 2 -20.94 -15.26 -3.19
C GLN A 2 -19.83 -14.40 -3.79
N VAL A 3 -18.57 -14.82 -3.63
CA VAL A 3 -17.45 -14.24 -4.37
C VAL A 3 -17.58 -14.73 -5.80
N LYS A 4 -17.89 -13.83 -6.74
CA LYS A 4 -17.88 -14.17 -8.17
C LYS A 4 -16.43 -14.32 -8.59
N SER A 5 -16.08 -15.43 -9.25
CA SER A 5 -14.82 -15.54 -9.96
C SER A 5 -14.80 -14.51 -11.09
N ILE A 6 -13.76 -13.70 -11.15
CA ILE A 6 -13.51 -12.78 -12.25
C ILE A 6 -12.39 -13.39 -13.09
N GLU A 7 -12.62 -13.55 -14.39
CA GLU A 7 -11.56 -13.92 -15.33
C GLU A 7 -10.91 -12.64 -15.86
N LEU A 8 -9.62 -12.47 -15.60
CA LEU A 8 -8.84 -11.36 -16.15
C LEU A 8 -8.52 -11.62 -17.62
N GLY A 9 -8.70 -10.60 -18.45
CA GLY A 9 -8.28 -10.63 -19.84
C GLY A 9 -6.75 -10.64 -19.98
N ALA A 10 -6.25 -11.03 -21.15
CA ALA A 10 -4.81 -11.12 -21.43
C ALA A 10 -4.05 -9.81 -21.14
N LYS A 11 -4.67 -8.66 -21.41
CA LYS A 11 -4.08 -7.34 -21.11
C LYS A 11 -3.94 -7.12 -19.60
N GLU A 12 -4.98 -7.39 -18.83
CA GLU A 12 -4.98 -7.19 -17.37
C GLU A 12 -3.97 -8.12 -16.70
N LEU A 13 -3.90 -9.38 -17.15
CA LEU A 13 -2.86 -10.33 -16.71
C LEU A 13 -1.44 -9.81 -17.02
N MET A 14 -1.25 -9.19 -18.19
CA MET A 14 0.03 -8.60 -18.56
C MET A 14 0.36 -7.36 -17.71
N ASP A 15 -0.62 -6.51 -17.42
CA ASP A 15 -0.44 -5.34 -16.55
C ASP A 15 -0.05 -5.78 -15.13
N VAL A 16 -0.76 -6.76 -14.56
CA VAL A 16 -0.45 -7.34 -13.24
C VAL A 16 0.96 -7.94 -13.23
N TYR A 17 1.31 -8.74 -14.25
CA TYR A 17 2.65 -9.31 -14.36
C TYR A 17 3.74 -8.23 -14.49
N TYR A 18 3.48 -7.19 -15.28
CA TYR A 18 4.37 -6.06 -15.45
C TYR A 18 4.66 -5.37 -14.10
N TYR A 19 3.64 -5.06 -13.30
CA TYR A 19 3.84 -4.41 -12.00
C TYR A 19 4.57 -5.31 -11.00
N MET A 20 4.31 -6.62 -10.99
CA MET A 20 5.06 -7.57 -10.15
C MET A 20 6.55 -7.56 -10.52
N ARG A 21 6.86 -7.62 -11.82
CA ARG A 21 8.25 -7.61 -12.32
C ARG A 21 8.94 -6.28 -12.08
N LEU A 22 8.21 -5.17 -12.25
CA LEU A 22 8.72 -3.83 -11.99
C LEU A 22 9.05 -3.65 -10.52
N GLY A 23 8.13 -4.05 -9.62
CA GLY A 23 8.34 -4.00 -8.18
C GLY A 23 9.56 -4.79 -7.74
N ARG A 24 9.66 -6.06 -8.17
CA ARG A 24 10.84 -6.90 -7.92
C ARG A 24 12.14 -6.22 -8.38
N ALA A 25 12.17 -5.67 -9.59
CA ALA A 25 13.37 -5.03 -10.12
C ALA A 25 13.77 -3.76 -9.34
N ILE A 26 12.78 -3.00 -8.86
CA ILE A 26 13.02 -1.84 -7.99
C ILE A 26 13.62 -2.29 -6.65
N GLU A 27 13.02 -3.28 -6.00
CA GLU A 27 13.49 -3.81 -4.71
C GLU A 27 14.90 -4.40 -4.81
N ASP A 28 15.17 -5.21 -5.83
CA ASP A 28 16.50 -5.78 -6.08
C ASP A 28 17.54 -4.66 -6.24
N ARG A 29 17.18 -3.58 -6.95
CA ARG A 29 18.06 -2.42 -7.12
C ARG A 29 18.26 -1.66 -5.82
N LEU A 30 17.22 -1.44 -5.01
CA LEU A 30 17.32 -0.83 -3.69
C LEU A 30 18.24 -1.64 -2.78
N ASN A 31 18.12 -2.96 -2.78
CA ASN A 31 18.97 -3.87 -2.00
C ASN A 31 20.46 -3.72 -2.37
N LEU A 32 20.76 -3.66 -3.67
CA LEU A 32 22.14 -3.44 -4.15
C LEU A 32 22.68 -2.06 -3.71
N LEU A 33 21.87 -1.01 -3.80
CA LEU A 33 22.27 0.35 -3.38
C LEU A 33 22.48 0.43 -1.87
N TYR A 34 21.62 -0.21 -1.08
CA TYR A 34 21.75 -0.30 0.37
C TYR A 34 23.03 -1.04 0.79
N LYS A 35 23.26 -2.24 0.24
CA LYS A 35 24.50 -3.02 0.48
C LYS A 35 25.77 -2.27 0.06
N GLY A 36 25.66 -1.42 -0.96
CA GLY A 36 26.75 -0.54 -1.41
C GLY A 36 26.92 0.75 -0.58
N GLY A 37 26.16 0.94 0.50
CA GLY A 37 26.22 2.13 1.36
C GLY A 37 25.78 3.41 0.66
N LYS A 38 24.93 3.32 -0.37
CA LYS A 38 24.49 4.46 -1.17
C LYS A 38 23.19 5.09 -0.67
N LEU A 39 22.42 4.38 0.15
CA LEU A 39 21.17 4.89 0.73
C LEU A 39 21.43 5.39 2.15
N PRO A 40 20.82 6.53 2.56
CA PRO A 40 21.02 7.13 3.86
C PRO A 40 20.30 6.41 5.02
N GLY A 41 19.26 5.62 4.71
CA GLY A 41 18.40 4.97 5.70
C GLY A 41 18.25 3.47 5.48
N ALA A 42 17.53 2.83 6.40
CA ALA A 42 17.14 1.43 6.28
C ALA A 42 16.18 1.23 5.09
N ILE A 43 16.18 0.02 4.55
CA ILE A 43 15.21 -0.43 3.55
C ILE A 43 14.43 -1.61 4.08
N TYR A 44 13.15 -1.68 3.73
CA TYR A 44 12.32 -2.84 4.01
C TYR A 44 11.69 -3.34 2.72
N LEU A 45 12.01 -4.58 2.37
CA LEU A 45 11.58 -5.20 1.12
C LEU A 45 10.41 -6.15 1.40
N GLY A 46 9.40 -6.11 0.54
CA GLY A 46 8.27 -7.04 0.42
C GLY A 46 8.59 -8.23 -0.48
N THR A 47 9.86 -8.60 -0.60
CA THR A 47 10.31 -9.62 -1.53
C THR A 47 9.58 -10.95 -1.34
N GLY A 48 8.83 -11.36 -2.37
CA GLY A 48 7.98 -12.55 -2.37
C GLY A 48 6.50 -12.26 -2.17
N GLN A 49 6.13 -11.00 -1.90
CA GLN A 49 4.77 -10.53 -1.66
C GLN A 49 4.19 -9.79 -2.89
N GLU A 50 4.90 -9.79 -4.02
CA GLU A 50 4.52 -9.03 -5.23
C GLU A 50 3.10 -9.36 -5.69
N ALA A 51 2.74 -10.64 -5.64
CA ALA A 51 1.46 -11.12 -6.16
C ALA A 51 0.28 -10.63 -5.31
N ILE A 52 0.41 -10.64 -3.98
CA ILE A 52 -0.67 -10.16 -3.10
C ILE A 52 -0.80 -8.64 -3.17
N GLU A 53 0.34 -7.93 -3.23
CA GLU A 53 0.38 -6.48 -3.36
C GLU A 53 -0.22 -5.98 -4.67
N VAL A 54 0.25 -6.50 -5.81
CA VAL A 54 -0.25 -6.06 -7.12
C VAL A 54 -1.67 -6.58 -7.34
N GLY A 55 -1.92 -7.86 -7.07
CA GLY A 55 -3.21 -8.47 -7.35
C GLY A 55 -4.36 -7.77 -6.63
N ALA A 56 -4.19 -7.42 -5.36
CA ALA A 56 -5.24 -6.72 -4.63
C ALA A 56 -5.32 -5.22 -4.96
N SER A 57 -4.19 -4.51 -5.08
CA SER A 57 -4.21 -3.09 -5.44
C SER A 57 -4.71 -2.81 -6.86
N TYR A 58 -4.52 -3.75 -7.80
CA TYR A 58 -5.04 -3.64 -9.17
C TYR A 58 -6.56 -3.71 -9.25
N ALA A 59 -7.21 -4.31 -8.25
CA ALA A 59 -8.67 -4.37 -8.17
C ALA A 59 -9.32 -3.08 -7.64
N LEU A 60 -8.53 -2.09 -7.22
CA LEU A 60 -9.04 -0.81 -6.74
C LEU A 60 -9.41 0.12 -7.90
N GLU A 61 -10.53 0.82 -7.75
CA GLU A 61 -10.92 1.91 -8.64
C GLU A 61 -10.02 3.14 -8.43
N PRO A 62 -9.84 4.02 -9.43
CA PRO A 62 -8.97 5.19 -9.31
C PRO A 62 -9.26 6.08 -8.11
N ASP A 63 -10.53 6.18 -7.70
CA ASP A 63 -10.94 7.01 -6.57
C ASP A 63 -10.81 6.30 -5.21
N ASP A 64 -10.53 5.00 -5.16
CA ASP A 64 -10.35 4.30 -3.89
C ASP A 64 -9.06 4.74 -3.17
N VAL A 65 -8.95 4.40 -1.89
CA VAL A 65 -7.75 4.67 -1.11
C VAL A 65 -7.06 3.40 -0.68
N ILE A 66 -5.72 3.44 -0.69
CA ILE A 66 -4.84 2.36 -0.26
C ILE A 66 -3.96 2.83 0.89
N ALA A 67 -3.85 2.00 1.91
CA ALA A 67 -2.96 2.18 3.04
C ALA A 67 -1.98 1.01 3.07
N THR A 68 -0.69 1.32 2.92
CA THR A 68 0.39 0.33 2.84
C THR A 68 1.24 0.34 4.09
N THR A 69 1.94 -0.74 4.38
CA THR A 69 3.01 -0.77 5.39
C THR A 69 4.36 -0.35 4.78
N HIS A 70 5.43 -0.49 5.57
CA HIS A 70 6.81 -0.32 5.11
C HIS A 70 7.27 -1.43 4.14
N ARG A 71 6.52 -2.53 3.96
CA ARG A 71 6.85 -3.59 3.00
C ARG A 71 6.02 -3.58 1.72
N ASP A 72 4.90 -2.83 1.69
CA ASP A 72 3.94 -2.93 0.59
C ASP A 72 4.11 -1.82 -0.46
N MET A 73 5.35 -1.51 -0.82
CA MET A 73 5.64 -0.46 -1.81
C MET A 73 5.13 -0.84 -3.21
N ILE A 74 5.16 -2.12 -3.56
CA ILE A 74 4.77 -2.62 -4.88
C ILE A 74 3.27 -2.42 -5.11
N ALA A 75 2.46 -2.49 -4.06
CA ALA A 75 1.02 -2.21 -4.10
C ALA A 75 0.68 -0.78 -4.56
N GLN A 76 1.63 0.14 -4.49
CA GLN A 76 1.45 1.53 -4.94
C GLN A 76 1.79 1.73 -6.43
N LEU A 77 2.47 0.78 -7.08
CA LEU A 77 2.85 0.92 -8.49
C LEU A 77 1.63 0.99 -9.44
N PRO A 78 0.59 0.14 -9.29
CA PRO A 78 -0.64 0.26 -10.10
C PRO A 78 -1.36 1.60 -9.92
N ARG A 79 -1.12 2.28 -8.79
CA ARG A 79 -1.67 3.61 -8.47
C ARG A 79 -0.88 4.75 -9.12
N GLY A 80 0.14 4.43 -9.91
CA GLY A 80 0.95 5.38 -10.65
C GLY A 80 2.22 5.84 -9.91
N LEU A 81 2.60 5.19 -8.80
CA LEU A 81 3.91 5.40 -8.20
C LEU A 81 5.01 5.03 -9.20
N THR A 82 5.93 5.95 -9.46
CA THR A 82 6.99 5.75 -10.45
C THR A 82 8.30 5.29 -9.81
N PRO A 83 9.17 4.56 -10.53
CA PRO A 83 10.50 4.21 -10.04
C PRO A 83 11.31 5.44 -9.62
N ARG A 84 11.18 6.56 -10.36
CA ARG A 84 11.85 7.82 -10.03
C ARG A 84 11.42 8.36 -8.67
N GLU A 85 10.11 8.34 -8.38
CA GLU A 85 9.58 8.75 -7.09
C GLU A 85 10.12 7.86 -5.97
N VAL A 86 10.07 6.53 -6.14
CA VAL A 86 10.64 5.56 -5.20
C VAL A 86 12.10 5.86 -4.90
N PHE A 87 12.97 5.89 -5.92
CA PHE A 87 14.39 6.15 -5.67
C PHE A 87 14.61 7.53 -5.07
N SER A 88 13.88 8.55 -5.51
CA SER A 88 14.02 9.90 -4.92
C SER A 88 13.62 9.95 -3.44
N GLN A 89 12.62 9.17 -3.04
CA GLN A 89 12.18 9.01 -1.66
C GLN A 89 13.29 8.34 -0.83
N HIS A 90 13.79 7.19 -1.29
CA HIS A 90 14.88 6.46 -0.63
C HIS A 90 16.18 7.27 -0.53
N TYR A 91 16.44 8.19 -1.47
CA TYR A 91 17.57 9.12 -1.42
C TYR A 91 17.31 10.41 -0.62
N GLY A 92 16.13 10.58 -0.03
CA GLY A 92 15.76 11.79 0.72
C GLY A 92 15.77 13.07 -0.13
N ARG A 93 15.49 12.98 -1.43
CA ARG A 93 15.58 14.12 -2.34
C ARG A 93 14.39 15.07 -2.18
N ILE A 94 14.61 16.36 -2.43
CA ILE A 94 13.54 17.37 -2.45
C ILE A 94 12.44 17.06 -3.48
N THR A 95 12.76 16.28 -4.51
CA THR A 95 11.83 15.86 -5.57
C THR A 95 11.01 14.62 -5.20
N SER A 96 11.17 14.05 -3.99
CA SER A 96 10.35 12.94 -3.53
C SER A 96 8.96 13.39 -3.12
N LEU A 97 8.04 12.43 -2.97
CA LEU A 97 6.68 12.69 -2.50
C LEU A 97 6.67 13.36 -1.11
N THR A 98 7.63 13.02 -0.25
CA THR A 98 7.78 13.62 1.09
C THR A 98 8.75 14.82 1.12
N ARG A 99 9.32 15.20 -0.02
CA ARG A 99 10.32 16.28 -0.14
C ARG A 99 11.53 16.10 0.79
N GLY A 100 11.97 14.84 0.94
CA GLY A 100 13.10 14.45 1.78
C GLY A 100 12.81 14.40 3.29
N LYS A 101 11.55 14.47 3.72
CA LYS A 101 11.18 14.41 5.14
C LYS A 101 10.86 12.99 5.62
N GLY A 102 10.42 12.12 4.72
CA GLY A 102 10.19 10.72 5.00
C GLY A 102 11.38 9.88 4.56
N GLU A 103 11.57 8.77 5.23
CA GLU A 103 12.51 7.72 4.85
C GLU A 103 11.76 6.52 4.24
N ASP A 104 12.51 5.60 3.62
CA ASP A 104 12.00 4.31 3.14
C ASP A 104 10.67 4.41 2.35
N ASN A 105 9.71 3.53 2.62
CA ASN A 105 8.44 3.42 1.93
C ASN A 105 7.34 4.26 2.59
N TYR A 106 7.69 5.19 3.50
CA TYR A 106 6.77 6.12 4.17
C TYR A 106 6.35 7.29 3.28
N GLN A 107 5.88 6.96 2.09
CA GLN A 107 5.40 7.90 1.09
C GLN A 107 3.88 7.84 0.96
N GLY A 108 3.29 8.92 0.48
CA GLY A 108 1.86 9.00 0.21
C GLY A 108 1.56 10.11 -0.79
N ASP A 109 0.47 9.96 -1.51
CA ASP A 109 -0.09 10.95 -2.43
C ASP A 109 -1.61 10.79 -2.43
N LEU A 110 -2.28 11.68 -1.69
CA LEU A 110 -3.74 11.66 -1.57
C LEU A 110 -4.43 11.87 -2.92
N LYS A 111 -3.78 12.50 -3.91
CA LYS A 111 -4.36 12.66 -5.25
C LYS A 111 -4.45 11.32 -5.99
N ARG A 112 -3.58 10.37 -5.66
CA ARG A 112 -3.58 8.99 -6.19
C ARG A 112 -4.27 8.00 -5.24
N GLY A 113 -4.88 8.50 -4.16
CA GLY A 113 -5.49 7.68 -3.11
C GLY A 113 -4.48 6.93 -2.24
N MET A 114 -3.19 7.27 -2.29
CA MET A 114 -2.16 6.61 -1.48
C MET A 114 -2.02 7.31 -0.14
N LEU A 115 -2.48 6.67 0.94
CA LEU A 115 -2.35 7.19 2.29
C LEU A 115 -0.88 7.11 2.72
N ALA A 116 -0.37 8.18 3.33
CA ALA A 116 1.00 8.19 3.84
C ALA A 116 1.13 7.18 4.98
N SER A 117 1.99 6.19 4.79
CA SER A 117 2.27 5.17 5.80
C SER A 117 3.15 5.74 6.92
N VAL A 118 3.07 5.13 8.10
CA VAL A 118 3.85 5.49 9.29
C VAL A 118 4.56 4.26 9.85
N SER A 119 5.65 4.47 10.57
CA SER A 119 6.45 3.38 11.14
C SER A 119 5.70 2.60 12.22
N MET A 120 4.86 3.28 13.00
CA MET A 120 4.05 2.65 14.05
C MET A 120 2.93 1.81 13.43
N LEU A 121 3.18 0.50 13.32
CA LEU A 121 2.14 -0.50 13.12
C LEU A 121 1.41 -0.65 14.46
N PRO A 122 0.07 -0.57 14.53
CA PRO A 122 -0.96 -0.60 13.47
C PRO A 122 -1.60 0.75 13.07
N ASN A 123 -1.03 1.90 13.45
CA ASN A 123 -1.72 3.20 13.57
C ASN A 123 -2.46 3.72 12.31
N PHE A 124 -2.18 3.17 11.12
CA PHE A 124 -2.85 3.57 9.89
C PHE A 124 -4.12 2.77 9.55
N TYR A 125 -4.38 1.63 10.19
CA TYR A 125 -5.65 0.89 10.03
C TYR A 125 -6.87 1.70 10.48
N PRO A 126 -6.88 2.38 11.65
CA PRO A 126 -8.01 3.22 12.02
C PRO A 126 -8.17 4.42 11.07
N VAL A 127 -7.10 4.90 10.45
CA VAL A 127 -7.16 5.95 9.42
C VAL A 127 -7.88 5.43 8.17
N ALA A 128 -7.55 4.23 7.68
CA ALA A 128 -8.24 3.61 6.56
C ALA A 128 -9.74 3.39 6.87
N ALA A 129 -10.07 2.92 8.08
CA ALA A 129 -11.45 2.81 8.53
C ALA A 129 -12.15 4.19 8.59
N GLY A 130 -11.45 5.24 9.03
CA GLY A 130 -11.94 6.62 9.01
C GLY A 130 -12.25 7.12 7.59
N CYS A 131 -11.41 6.80 6.61
CA CYS A 131 -11.68 7.09 5.20
C CYS A 131 -12.95 6.35 4.72
N ALA A 132 -13.08 5.06 5.02
CA ALA A 132 -14.26 4.28 4.67
C ALA A 132 -15.55 4.83 5.32
N LEU A 133 -15.47 5.28 6.58
CA LEU A 133 -16.56 5.96 7.25
C LEU A 133 -16.95 7.26 6.54
N ALA A 134 -15.97 8.05 6.10
CA ALA A 134 -16.24 9.26 5.32
C ALA A 134 -16.93 8.94 4.00
N PHE A 135 -16.50 7.91 3.27
CA PHE A 135 -17.15 7.47 2.03
C PHE A 135 -18.61 7.07 2.29
N LYS A 136 -18.86 6.32 3.36
CA LYS A 136 -20.21 5.93 3.77
C LYS A 136 -21.09 7.13 4.09
N ILE A 137 -20.61 8.08 4.89
CA ILE A 137 -21.35 9.30 5.27
C ILE A 137 -21.71 10.12 4.02
N ARG A 138 -20.76 10.24 3.08
CA ARG A 138 -20.93 11.00 1.83
C ARG A 138 -21.67 10.22 0.74
N LYS A 139 -22.01 8.95 0.99
CA LYS A 139 -22.65 8.03 0.02
C LYS A 139 -21.82 7.86 -1.26
N GLU A 140 -20.50 7.86 -1.11
CA GLU A 140 -19.57 7.61 -2.20
C GLU A 140 -19.41 6.10 -2.40
N LYS A 141 -19.41 5.65 -3.66
CA LYS A 141 -19.14 4.25 -4.01
C LYS A 141 -17.63 4.00 -4.08
N ARG A 142 -16.98 4.07 -2.93
CA ARG A 142 -15.53 3.93 -2.77
C ARG A 142 -15.20 2.96 -1.65
N VAL A 143 -14.05 2.32 -1.73
CA VAL A 143 -13.52 1.42 -0.71
C VAL A 143 -12.18 1.94 -0.19
N ALA A 144 -11.89 1.68 1.08
CA ALA A 144 -10.54 1.79 1.62
C ALA A 144 -9.90 0.40 1.71
N MET A 145 -8.67 0.27 1.24
CA MET A 145 -7.89 -0.97 1.36
C MET A 145 -6.69 -0.73 2.26
N ALA A 146 -6.44 -1.64 3.20
CA ALA A 146 -5.29 -1.55 4.09
C ALA A 146 -4.54 -2.89 4.15
N TYR A 147 -3.25 -2.85 3.84
CA TYR A 147 -2.34 -3.98 4.00
C TYR A 147 -1.83 -4.06 5.43
N CYS A 148 -1.75 -5.27 5.98
CA CYS A 148 -1.41 -5.54 7.36
C CYS A 148 -0.49 -6.75 7.43
N GLY A 149 0.66 -6.64 8.10
CA GLY A 149 1.47 -7.82 8.44
C GLY A 149 0.87 -8.56 9.64
N GLU A 150 1.03 -9.89 9.70
CA GLU A 150 0.47 -10.70 10.80
C GLU A 150 0.82 -10.16 12.20
N GLY A 151 2.04 -9.67 12.42
CA GLY A 151 2.47 -9.17 13.74
C GLY A 151 1.70 -7.93 14.18
N ALA A 152 1.24 -7.11 13.24
CA ALA A 152 0.43 -5.92 13.54
C ALA A 152 -0.97 -6.28 14.04
N THR A 153 -1.44 -7.50 13.79
CA THR A 153 -2.77 -7.97 14.26
C THR A 153 -2.83 -8.20 15.78
N SER A 154 -1.67 -8.26 16.44
CA SER A 154 -1.57 -8.46 17.90
C SER A 154 -1.64 -7.17 18.72
N VAL A 155 -1.78 -6.01 18.07
CA VAL A 155 -1.85 -4.70 18.75
C VAL A 155 -3.31 -4.25 18.92
N GLY A 156 -3.61 -3.55 20.02
CA GLY A 156 -4.98 -3.13 20.39
C GLY A 156 -5.73 -2.40 19.28
N ASP A 157 -5.07 -1.45 18.59
CA ASP A 157 -5.74 -0.65 17.56
C ASP A 157 -6.23 -1.50 16.38
N TRP A 158 -5.64 -2.66 16.10
CA TRP A 158 -6.16 -3.60 15.10
C TRP A 158 -7.55 -4.11 15.51
N HIS A 159 -7.69 -4.59 16.74
CA HIS A 159 -8.95 -5.09 17.28
C HIS A 159 -10.01 -3.99 17.31
N GLU A 160 -9.64 -2.80 17.80
CA GLU A 160 -10.55 -1.65 17.85
C GLU A 160 -11.02 -1.23 16.44
N THR A 161 -10.09 -1.20 15.48
CA THR A 161 -10.40 -0.87 14.08
C THR A 161 -11.38 -1.87 13.47
N LEU A 162 -11.14 -3.17 13.62
CA LEU A 162 -12.03 -4.21 13.09
C LEU A 162 -13.42 -4.14 13.72
N ASN A 163 -13.49 -3.90 15.04
CA ASN A 163 -14.75 -3.77 15.75
C ASN A 163 -15.56 -2.57 15.20
N ILE A 164 -14.94 -1.39 15.08
CA ILE A 164 -15.60 -0.20 14.52
C ILE A 164 -16.01 -0.46 13.07
N ALA A 165 -15.12 -1.01 12.24
CA ALA A 165 -15.42 -1.31 10.84
C ALA A 165 -16.62 -2.24 10.67
N SER A 166 -16.71 -3.27 11.51
CA SER A 166 -17.81 -4.24 11.51
C SER A 166 -19.12 -3.62 11.99
N VAL A 167 -19.14 -3.02 13.19
CA VAL A 167 -20.35 -2.42 13.77
C VAL A 167 -20.91 -1.33 12.87
N GLN A 168 -20.03 -0.53 12.27
CA GLN A 168 -20.42 0.53 11.36
C GLN A 168 -20.65 0.05 9.93
N ASN A 169 -20.48 -1.23 9.60
CA ASN A 169 -20.57 -1.77 8.23
C ASN A 169 -19.82 -0.87 7.23
N LEU A 170 -18.52 -0.66 7.46
CA LEU A 170 -17.70 0.24 6.65
C LEU A 170 -17.25 -0.42 5.33
N PRO A 171 -17.15 0.33 4.23
CA PRO A 171 -16.58 -0.15 2.98
C PRO A 171 -15.04 -0.17 3.08
N VAL A 172 -14.50 -1.12 3.84
CA VAL A 172 -13.05 -1.30 4.04
C VAL A 172 -12.65 -2.77 3.84
N VAL A 173 -11.49 -2.98 3.21
CA VAL A 173 -10.87 -4.29 3.02
C VAL A 173 -9.52 -4.29 3.73
N PHE A 174 -9.36 -5.19 4.70
CA PHE A 174 -8.07 -5.43 5.34
C PHE A 174 -7.42 -6.67 4.75
N ILE A 175 -6.18 -6.54 4.28
CA ILE A 175 -5.39 -7.63 3.69
C ILE A 175 -4.30 -7.99 4.68
N VAL A 176 -4.43 -9.15 5.33
CA VAL A 176 -3.41 -9.66 6.24
C VAL A 176 -2.44 -10.53 5.47
N ILE A 177 -1.18 -10.11 5.38
CA ILE A 177 -0.06 -10.87 4.81
C ILE A 177 0.59 -11.68 5.94
N ASN A 178 0.60 -13.00 5.78
CA ASN A 178 1.16 -14.01 6.67
C ASN A 178 2.12 -14.90 5.87
#